data_AF-A0A1S1V5X1-F1
#
_entry.id   AF-A0A1S1V5X1-F1
#
_cell.length_a   1.000
_cell.length_b   1.000
_cell.length_c   1.000
_cell.angle_alpha   90.00
_cell.angle_beta   90.00
_cell.angle_gamma   90.00
#
_symmetry.space_group_name_H-M   'P 1'
#
loop_
_entity.id
_entity.type
_entity.pdbx_description
1 polymer ?
#
loop_
_entity_poly.entity_id
_entity_poly.type
_entity_poly.pdbx_seq_one_letter_code
_entity_poly.pdbx_strand_id
1 'polypeptide(L)' 'MRGLFIIDPEGKVRFSTVNDLDVGRSVDEVLRVLKALQTGGLCKAGWKPGDELLG' A
#
# COMPACT_ATOMS: atom_id res chain seq x y z
N MET A 1 15.29 -1.08 -12.97
CA MET A 1 13.96 -1.18 -12.37
C MET A 1 14.08 -1.55 -10.89
N ARG A 2 13.23 -0.98 -10.03
CA ARG A 2 13.12 -1.28 -8.59
C ARG A 2 11.69 -1.68 -8.27
N GLY A 3 11.47 -2.96 -7.99
CA GLY A 3 10.17 -3.47 -7.56
C GLY A 3 10.00 -3.41 -6.04
N LEU A 4 8.76 -3.22 -5.59
CA LEU A 4 8.34 -3.43 -4.20
C LEU A 4 7.04 -4.22 -4.21
N PHE A 5 6.93 -5.20 -3.31
CA PHE A 5 5.75 -6.04 -3.15
C PHE A 5 5.36 -6.12 -1.68
N ILE A 6 4.07 -5.98 -1.37
CA ILE A 6 3.50 -6.36 -0.08
C ILE A 6 2.81 -7.70 -0.28
N ILE A 7 3.20 -8.69 0.53
CA ILE A 7 2.74 -10.07 0.46
C ILE A 7 2.03 -10.37 1.79
N ASP A 8 0.82 -10.94 1.71
CA ASP A 8 0.05 -11.34 2.89
C ASP A 8 0.58 -12.67 3.48
N PRO A 9 0.15 -13.06 4.70
CA PRO A 9 0.59 -14.31 5.34
C PRO A 9 0.30 -15.58 4.53
N GLU A 10 -0.70 -15.55 3.64
CA GLU A 10 -1.03 -16.63 2.72
C GLU A 10 -0.14 -16.65 1.46
N GLY A 11 0.83 -15.73 1.37
CA GLY A 11 1.79 -15.67 0.28
C GLY A 11 1.26 -14.97 -0.99
N LYS A 12 0.14 -14.25 -0.92
CA LYS A 12 -0.44 -13.54 -2.07
C LYS A 12 0.04 -12.10 -2.12
N VAL A 13 0.36 -11.62 -3.33
CA VAL A 13 0.71 -10.21 -3.56
C VAL A 13 -0.55 -9.34 -3.42
N ARG A 14 -0.50 -8.35 -2.54
CA ARG A 14 -1.62 -7.42 -2.26
C ARG A 14 -1.37 -6.01 -2.77
N PHE A 15 -0.10 -5.66 -2.98
CA PHE A 15 0.31 -4.38 -3.53
C PHE A 15 1.66 -4.53 -4.21
N SER A 16 1.85 -3.83 -5.33
CA SER A 16 3.12 -3.77 -6.01
C SER A 16 3.35 -2.39 -6.61
N THR A 17 4.59 -1.90 -6.54
CA THR A 17 5.03 -0.73 -7.30
C THR A 17 6.31 -1.05 -8.06
N VAL A 18 6.46 -0.39 -9.20
CA VAL A 18 7.63 -0.50 -10.05
C VAL A 18 8.12 0.91 -10.35
N ASN A 19 9.38 1.19 -10.05
CA ASN A 19 10.03 2.46 -10.31
C ASN A 19 11.27 2.23 -11.18
N ASP A 20 11.67 3.23 -11.96
CA ASP A 20 12.97 3.21 -12.65
C ASP A 20 14.14 3.34 -11.65
N LEU A 21 15.37 3.12 -12.12
CA LEU A 21 16.54 3.03 -11.23
C LEU A 21 16.88 4.36 -10.54
N ASP A 22 16.59 5.46 -11.20
CA ASP A 22 16.81 6.86 -10.85
C ASP A 22 15.64 7.48 -10.07
N VAL A 23 14.49 6.79 -9.98
CA VAL A 23 13.31 7.26 -9.24
C VAL A 23 13.19 6.56 -7.89
N GLY A 24 13.19 7.36 -6.83
CA GLY A 24 12.98 6.89 -5.46
C GLY A 24 11.54 6.40 -5.21
N ARG A 25 11.38 5.52 -4.22
CA ARG A 25 10.07 5.09 -3.70
C ARG A 25 9.67 5.96 -2.50
N SER A 26 8.38 6.09 -2.26
CA SER A 26 7.86 6.71 -1.03
C SER A 26 7.60 5.65 0.04
N VAL A 27 8.34 5.72 1.17
CA VAL A 27 8.11 4.83 2.31
C VAL A 27 6.75 5.13 2.97
N ASP A 28 6.36 6.40 3.02
CA ASP A 28 5.08 6.81 3.58
C ASP A 28 3.90 6.18 2.84
N GLU A 29 3.98 6.08 1.51
CA GLU A 29 2.94 5.44 0.71
C GLU A 29 2.89 3.93 0.95
N VAL A 30 4.05 3.27 1.07
CA VAL A 30 4.12 1.84 1.40
C VAL A 30 3.47 1.57 2.75
N LEU A 31 3.78 2.39 3.77
CA LEU A 31 3.17 2.27 5.09
C LEU A 31 1.68 2.60 5.09
N ARG A 32 1.25 3.59 4.31
CA ARG A 32 -0.17 3.95 4.16
C ARG A 32 -0.96 2.79 3.57
N VAL A 33 -0.46 2.19 2.48
CA VAL A 33 -1.11 1.03 1.83
C VAL A 33 -1.10 -0.19 2.74
N LEU A 34 0.01 -0.47 3.44
CA LEU A 34 0.07 -1.57 4.41
C LEU A 34 -1.01 -1.41 5.49
N LYS A 35 -1.15 -0.21 6.07
CA LYS A 35 -2.19 0.08 7.07
C LYS A 35 -3.59 -0.03 6.47
N ALA A 36 -3.79 0.45 5.24
CA ALA A 36 -5.07 0.35 4.53
C ALA A 36 -5.50 -1.12 4.35
N LEU A 37 -4.57 -1.99 3.92
CA LEU A 37 -4.81 -3.43 3.76
C LEU A 37 -5.19 -4.13 5.07
N GLN A 38 -4.79 -3.56 6.21
CA GLN A 38 -5.09 -4.09 7.54
C GLN A 38 -6.40 -3.54 8.15
N THR A 39 -7.07 -2.56 7.53
CA THR A 39 -8.32 -1.97 8.08
C THR A 39 -9.52 -2.91 8.04
N GLY A 40 -9.53 -3.88 7.11
CA GLY A 40 -10.68 -4.77 6.89
C GLY A 40 -11.89 -4.14 6.18
N GLY A 41 -11.83 -2.86 5.80
CA GLY A 41 -12.92 -2.15 5.10
C GLY A 41 -12.47 -1.45 3.81
N LEU A 42 -13.36 -0.67 3.21
CA LEU A 42 -13.12 -0.02 1.92
C LEU A 42 -12.50 1.37 2.13
N CYS A 43 -11.21 1.51 1.84
CA CYS A 43 -10.52 2.81 1.89
C CYS A 43 -10.83 3.66 0.65
N LYS A 44 -11.18 4.94 0.85
CA LYS A 44 -11.30 5.94 -0.23
C LYS A 44 -9.94 6.24 -0.88
N ALA A 45 -9.96 6.90 -2.04
CA ALA A 45 -8.75 7.40 -2.68
C ALA A 45 -7.99 8.35 -1.75
N GLY A 46 -6.68 8.14 -1.61
CA GLY A 46 -5.83 8.96 -0.73
C GLY A 46 -6.06 8.75 0.77
N TRP A 47 -6.84 7.74 1.18
CA TRP A 47 -7.11 7.43 2.59
C TRP A 47 -5.85 7.37 3.44
N LYS A 48 -5.89 7.95 4.64
CA LYS A 48 -4.85 7.88 5.65
C LYS A 48 -5.38 7.25 6.95
N PRO A 49 -4.51 6.67 7.79
CA PRO A 49 -4.92 6.18 9.10
C PRO A 49 -5.68 7.24 9.90
N GLY A 50 -6.90 6.91 10.33
CA GLY A 50 -7.81 7.83 11.02
C GLY A 50 -8.93 8.40 10.13
N ASP A 51 -8.81 8.32 8.81
CA ASP A 51 -9.91 8.69 7.91
C ASP A 51 -11.05 7.65 7.97
N GLU A 52 -12.27 8.13 7.79
CA GLU A 52 -13.44 7.28 7.61
C GLU A 52 -13.28 6.33 6.41
N LEU A 53 -13.74 5.09 6.63
CA LEU A 53 -13.88 4.08 5.58
C LEU A 53 -15.18 4.35 4.82
N LEU A 54 -15.27 3.81 3.61
CA LEU A 54 -16.51 3.78 2.85
C LEU A 54 -17.36 2.62 3.38
N GLY A 55 -18.51 2.94 3.97
CA GLY A 55 -19.43 1.97 4.55
C GLY A 55 -19.77 2.28 5.99
#